data_AF-A0A2Z7C4W3-F1
#
_entry.id   AF-A0A2Z7C4W3-F1
#
_cell.length_a   1.000
_cell.length_b   1.000
_cell.length_c   1.000
_cell.angle_alpha   90.00
_cell.angle_beta   90.00
_cell.angle_gamma   90.00
#
_symmetry.space_group_name_H-M   'P 1'
#
loop_
_entity.id
_entity.type
_entity.pdbx_description
1 polymer ?
#
loop_
_entity_poly.entity_id
_entity_poly.type
_entity_poly.pdbx_seq_one_letter_code
_entity_poly.pdbx_strand_id
1 'polypeptide(L)'
;MSTFTRDFAVVALLLSLSHTATCAPNTRAKLVQCNSGTYSEGDPFAISLAYVLAELEDATPARQGYDFRNVSPYPNAFAYGHAACNQTLASPDCAACLAAAKTSVLGACDGRIGGRSVLYDCTVRYEQYPFDD
;
A
#
# COMPACT_ATOMS: atom_id res chain seq x y z
N MET A 1 -37.74 -51.05 -3.18
CA MET A 1 -37.83 -50.74 -4.63
C MET A 1 -38.78 -49.56 -4.79
N SER A 2 -38.28 -48.44 -5.35
CA SER A 2 -38.94 -47.23 -5.90
C SER A 2 -39.92 -46.43 -5.02
N THR A 3 -39.95 -45.09 -4.92
CA THR A 3 -39.28 -43.93 -5.59
C THR A 3 -39.69 -42.67 -4.77
N PHE A 4 -38.78 -41.96 -4.11
CA PHE A 4 -38.14 -40.67 -4.46
C PHE A 4 -39.05 -39.50 -4.94
N THR A 5 -39.29 -38.57 -3.99
CA THR A 5 -39.26 -37.09 -4.07
C THR A 5 -39.79 -36.35 -5.30
N ARG A 6 -40.84 -35.57 -5.08
CA ARG A 6 -41.12 -34.29 -5.76
C ARG A 6 -41.50 -33.28 -4.67
N ASP A 7 -41.21 -32.01 -4.91
CA ASP A 7 -41.64 -30.83 -4.11
C ASP A 7 -40.59 -30.17 -3.18
N PHE A 8 -39.34 -30.04 -3.63
CA PHE A 8 -38.36 -29.09 -3.04
C PHE A 8 -37.60 -28.27 -4.09
N ALA A 9 -38.20 -27.96 -5.24
CA ALA A 9 -37.50 -27.34 -6.37
C ALA A 9 -37.69 -25.82 -6.54
N VAL A 10 -38.44 -25.11 -5.68
CA VAL A 10 -38.82 -23.70 -5.96
C VAL A 10 -38.24 -22.67 -4.97
N VAL A 11 -37.64 -23.08 -3.84
CA VAL A 11 -37.06 -22.12 -2.86
C VAL A 11 -35.52 -22.06 -2.94
N ALA A 12 -34.89 -22.71 -3.93
CA ALA A 12 -33.44 -22.81 -4.04
C ALA A 12 -32.83 -22.07 -5.24
N LEU A 13 -33.46 -20.99 -5.74
CA LEU A 13 -32.96 -20.24 -6.90
C LEU A 13 -32.86 -18.72 -6.72
N LEU A 14 -32.85 -18.23 -5.48
CA LEU A 14 -32.59 -16.82 -5.14
C LEU A 14 -31.65 -16.67 -3.92
N LEU A 15 -30.68 -17.56 -3.75
CA LEU A 15 -29.45 -17.21 -3.04
C LEU A 15 -28.53 -16.59 -4.09
N SER A 16 -28.80 -15.31 -4.31
CA SER A 16 -28.07 -14.36 -5.12
C SER A 16 -26.56 -14.58 -4.99
N LEU A 17 -25.86 -14.56 -6.13
CA LEU A 17 -24.40 -14.49 -6.15
C LEU A 17 -23.97 -13.34 -5.23
N SER A 18 -23.48 -13.65 -4.04
CA SER A 18 -22.78 -12.71 -3.18
C SER A 18 -21.46 -12.38 -3.86
N HIS A 19 -21.52 -11.55 -4.90
CA HIS A 19 -20.36 -10.84 -5.39
C HIS A 19 -19.93 -9.95 -4.22
N THR A 20 -18.85 -10.32 -3.55
CA THR A 20 -18.06 -9.33 -2.83
C THR A 20 -17.60 -8.34 -3.90
N ALA A 21 -18.35 -7.25 -4.06
CA ALA A 21 -17.92 -6.14 -4.89
C ALA A 21 -16.73 -5.50 -4.18
N THR A 22 -15.53 -6.02 -4.42
CA THR A 22 -14.28 -5.37 -4.03
C THR A 22 -14.16 -4.15 -4.92
N CYS A 23 -14.47 -2.97 -4.37
CA CYS A 23 -14.23 -1.71 -5.07
C CYS A 23 -12.71 -1.55 -5.15
N ALA A 24 -12.16 -1.54 -6.37
CA ALA A 24 -10.73 -1.30 -6.55
C ALA A 24 -10.36 0.06 -5.89
N PRO A 25 -9.18 0.15 -5.25
CA PRO A 25 -8.76 1.38 -4.59
C PRO A 25 -8.56 2.51 -5.62
N ASN A 26 -8.85 3.74 -5.23
CA ASN A 26 -8.59 4.91 -6.05
C ASN A 26 -7.13 5.31 -5.95
N THR A 27 -6.37 4.93 -6.98
CA THR A 27 -4.93 5.16 -7.10
C THR A 27 -4.57 6.46 -7.83
N ARG A 28 -5.53 7.34 -8.11
CA ARG A 28 -5.21 8.64 -8.72
C ARG A 28 -4.36 9.48 -7.76
N ALA A 29 -3.28 10.06 -8.27
CA ALA A 29 -2.43 10.95 -7.48
C ALA A 29 -3.15 12.27 -7.15
N LYS A 30 -3.16 12.63 -5.86
CA LYS A 30 -3.52 13.97 -5.38
C LYS A 30 -2.30 14.88 -5.37
N LEU A 31 -1.16 14.36 -4.90
CA LEU A 31 0.09 15.08 -4.78
C LEU A 31 1.25 14.10 -4.86
N VAL A 32 2.30 14.50 -5.57
CA VAL A 32 3.63 13.91 -5.41
C VAL A 32 4.61 15.03 -5.10
N GLN A 33 5.35 14.90 -4.02
CA GLN A 33 6.29 15.89 -3.54
C GLN A 33 7.64 15.24 -3.31
N CYS A 34 8.68 15.84 -3.89
CA CYS A 34 10.05 15.41 -3.70
C CYS A 34 10.79 16.45 -2.88
N ASN A 35 11.67 16.00 -1.99
CA ASN A 35 12.56 16.94 -1.33
C ASN A 35 13.69 17.41 -2.27
N SER A 36 14.50 18.38 -1.82
CA SER A 36 15.59 18.94 -2.63
C SER A 36 16.87 18.12 -2.57
N GLY A 37 17.07 17.30 -1.53
CA GLY A 37 18.25 16.49 -1.35
C GLY A 37 18.32 15.31 -2.33
N THR A 38 19.52 14.93 -2.72
CA THR A 38 19.77 13.85 -3.69
C THR A 38 20.80 12.87 -3.15
N TYR A 39 20.66 11.58 -3.49
CA TYR A 39 21.69 10.57 -3.29
C TYR A 39 22.26 10.13 -4.64
N SER A 40 23.50 9.63 -4.64
CA SER A 40 24.22 9.25 -5.86
C SER A 40 24.23 7.73 -6.07
N GLU A 41 24.66 7.31 -7.25
CA GLU A 41 24.93 5.90 -7.51
C GLU A 41 25.96 5.35 -6.50
N GLY A 42 25.70 4.15 -5.99
CA GLY A 42 26.53 3.50 -4.96
C GLY A 42 26.28 4.00 -3.53
N ASP A 43 25.39 4.98 -3.32
CA ASP A 43 25.01 5.42 -1.98
C ASP A 43 24.27 4.28 -1.24
N PRO A 44 24.70 3.90 -0.02
CA PRO A 44 24.05 2.84 0.76
C PRO A 44 22.57 3.15 1.09
N PHE A 45 22.15 4.42 1.04
CA PHE A 45 20.77 4.81 1.22
C PHE A 45 19.81 4.14 0.22
N ALA A 46 20.25 3.87 -1.02
CA ALA A 46 19.41 3.23 -2.02
C ALA A 46 18.89 1.85 -1.55
N ILE A 47 19.73 1.09 -0.82
CA ILE A 47 19.37 -0.22 -0.26
C ILE A 47 18.35 -0.05 0.87
N SER A 48 18.59 0.93 1.76
CA SER A 48 17.65 1.29 2.82
C SER A 48 16.29 1.73 2.32
N LEU A 49 16.28 2.55 1.26
CA LEU A 49 15.06 3.03 0.63
C LEU A 49 14.27 1.87 0.02
N ALA A 50 14.94 0.97 -0.71
CA ALA A 50 14.30 -0.20 -1.30
C ALA A 50 13.68 -1.11 -0.22
N TYR A 51 14.40 -1.35 0.88
CA TYR A 51 13.90 -2.11 2.02
C TYR A 51 12.66 -1.46 2.64
N VAL A 52 12.75 -0.16 3.00
CA VAL A 52 11.66 0.48 3.74
C VAL A 52 10.39 0.55 2.90
N LEU A 53 10.49 0.85 1.60
CA LEU A 53 9.33 0.91 0.70
C LEU A 53 8.69 -0.47 0.47
N ALA A 54 9.47 -1.55 0.44
CA ALA A 54 8.93 -2.91 0.36
C ALA A 54 8.21 -3.30 1.65
N GLU A 55 8.82 -3.03 2.80
CA GLU A 55 8.24 -3.38 4.10
C GLU A 55 6.95 -2.58 4.40
N LEU A 56 6.91 -1.29 4.00
CA LEU A 56 5.70 -0.49 4.10
C LEU A 56 4.55 -1.07 3.27
N GLU A 57 4.81 -1.49 2.03
CA GLU A 57 3.81 -2.11 1.15
C GLU A 57 3.27 -3.42 1.73
N ASP A 58 4.13 -4.28 2.27
CA ASP A 58 3.77 -5.62 2.77
C ASP A 58 3.09 -5.58 4.14
N ALA A 59 3.60 -4.78 5.08
CA ALA A 59 3.16 -4.85 6.47
C ALA A 59 1.91 -3.98 6.77
N THR A 60 1.75 -2.83 6.08
CA THR A 60 0.66 -1.87 6.37
C THR A 60 -0.75 -2.49 6.32
N PRO A 61 -1.10 -3.35 5.34
CA PRO A 61 -2.42 -3.99 5.27
C PRO A 61 -2.78 -4.89 6.46
N ALA A 62 -1.79 -5.29 7.26
CA ALA A 62 -1.97 -6.10 8.46
C ALA A 62 -1.84 -5.29 9.76
N ARG A 63 -1.47 -4.00 9.68
CA ARG A 63 -1.38 -3.13 10.86
C ARG A 63 -2.73 -2.56 11.25
N GLN A 64 -2.88 -2.32 12.55
CA GLN A 64 -4.06 -1.68 13.10
C GLN A 64 -4.26 -0.30 12.44
N GLY A 65 -5.47 -0.05 11.94
CA GLY A 65 -5.83 1.22 11.31
C GLY A 65 -5.17 1.49 9.95
N TYR A 66 -4.50 0.49 9.37
CA TYR A 66 -3.70 0.63 8.14
C TYR A 66 -2.75 1.82 8.18
N ASP A 67 -2.06 1.98 9.30
CA ASP A 67 -1.04 3.01 9.52
C ASP A 67 0.23 2.31 10.01
N PHE A 68 1.34 2.54 9.32
CA PHE A 68 2.59 1.88 9.64
C PHE A 68 3.80 2.78 9.38
N ARG A 69 4.71 2.82 10.36
CA ARG A 69 6.02 3.47 10.27
C ARG A 69 7.11 2.42 10.41
N ASN A 70 8.18 2.59 9.64
CA ASN A 70 9.35 1.74 9.76
C ASN A 70 10.65 2.51 9.51
N VAL A 71 11.76 1.95 9.99
CA VAL A 71 13.12 2.42 9.73
C VAL A 71 13.93 1.24 9.19
N SER A 72 14.75 1.46 8.18
CA SER A 72 15.61 0.40 7.65
C SER A 72 16.59 -0.10 8.72
N PRO A 73 16.98 -1.38 8.70
CA PRO A 73 17.91 -1.96 9.68
C PRO A 73 19.38 -1.69 9.37
N TYR A 74 19.68 -0.80 8.41
CA TYR A 74 21.04 -0.58 7.89
C TYR A 74 21.66 0.70 8.47
N PRO A 75 22.58 0.60 9.45
CA PRO A 75 23.05 1.76 10.22
C PRO A 75 23.96 2.72 9.44
N ASN A 76 24.44 2.32 8.26
CA ASN A 76 25.31 3.18 7.45
C ASN A 76 24.54 4.32 6.76
N ALA A 77 23.24 4.14 6.51
CA ALA A 77 22.38 5.14 5.92
C ALA A 77 20.92 4.74 6.14
N PHE A 78 20.28 5.20 7.21
CA PHE A 78 18.90 4.86 7.50
C PHE A 78 17.93 5.45 6.46
N ALA A 79 16.84 4.72 6.20
CA ALA A 79 15.66 5.26 5.55
C ALA A 79 14.48 5.16 6.52
N TYR A 80 13.76 6.27 6.66
CA TYR A 80 12.56 6.37 7.46
C TYR A 80 11.37 6.34 6.51
N GLY A 81 10.32 5.62 6.89
CA GLY A 81 9.16 5.42 6.04
C GLY A 81 7.86 5.45 6.82
N HIS A 82 6.82 5.99 6.18
CA HIS A 82 5.43 5.93 6.62
C HIS A 82 4.53 5.55 5.46
N ALA A 83 3.57 4.67 5.72
CA ALA A 83 2.50 4.35 4.81
C ALA A 83 1.19 4.30 5.57
N ALA A 84 0.13 4.79 4.92
CA ALA A 84 -1.22 4.66 5.43
C ALA A 84 -2.25 4.46 4.32
N CYS A 85 -3.33 3.74 4.63
CA CYS A 85 -4.49 3.55 3.77
C CYS A 85 -5.77 4.07 4.41
N ASN A 86 -6.78 4.33 3.57
CA ASN A 86 -8.15 4.51 4.01
C ASN A 86 -8.65 3.22 4.70
N GLN A 87 -9.17 3.36 5.92
CA GLN A 87 -9.62 2.25 6.76
C GLN A 87 -10.85 1.52 6.20
N THR A 88 -11.53 2.08 5.19
CA THR A 88 -12.65 1.41 4.51
C THR A 88 -12.21 0.39 3.46
N LEU A 89 -10.92 0.34 3.11
CA LEU A 89 -10.41 -0.63 2.14
C LEU A 89 -10.34 -2.04 2.73
N ALA A 90 -10.37 -3.05 1.87
CA ALA A 90 -9.90 -4.38 2.25
C ALA A 90 -8.36 -4.40 2.23
N SER A 91 -7.73 -5.29 3.03
CA SER A 91 -6.28 -5.45 3.05
C SER A 91 -5.62 -5.61 1.66
N PRO A 92 -6.13 -6.44 0.73
CA PRO A 92 -5.53 -6.52 -0.62
C PRO A 92 -5.65 -5.20 -1.41
N ASP A 93 -6.73 -4.43 -1.22
CA ASP A 93 -6.89 -3.13 -1.88
C ASP A 93 -5.94 -2.08 -1.29
N CYS A 94 -5.67 -2.13 0.02
CA CYS A 94 -4.63 -1.31 0.64
C CYS A 94 -3.25 -1.62 0.06
N ALA A 95 -2.89 -2.91 -0.07
CA ALA A 95 -1.62 -3.32 -0.67
C ALA A 95 -1.50 -2.81 -2.12
N ALA A 96 -2.54 -2.98 -2.93
CA ALA A 96 -2.58 -2.48 -4.31
C ALA A 96 -2.44 -0.95 -4.40
N CYS A 97 -3.07 -0.21 -3.49
CA CYS A 97 -2.93 1.24 -3.43
C CYS A 97 -1.49 1.65 -3.08
N LEU A 98 -0.89 1.02 -2.06
CA LEU A 98 0.48 1.32 -1.64
C LEU A 98 1.51 0.99 -2.72
N ALA A 99 1.31 -0.12 -3.45
CA ALA A 99 2.13 -0.44 -4.62
C ALA A 99 2.07 0.68 -5.67
N ALA A 100 0.88 1.20 -5.97
CA ALA A 100 0.72 2.33 -6.89
C ALA A 100 1.38 3.61 -6.35
N ALA A 101 1.26 3.89 -5.04
CA ALA A 101 1.87 5.07 -4.42
C ALA A 101 3.40 5.00 -4.43
N LYS A 102 3.96 3.80 -4.19
CA LYS A 102 5.38 3.49 -4.30
C LYS A 102 5.89 3.68 -5.73
N THR A 103 5.20 3.16 -6.73
CA THR A 103 5.56 3.39 -8.15
C THR A 103 5.52 4.88 -8.50
N SER A 104 4.47 5.58 -8.04
CA SER A 104 4.31 7.02 -8.26
C SER A 104 5.47 7.83 -7.66
N VAL A 105 5.84 7.58 -6.39
CA VAL A 105 6.92 8.33 -5.74
C VAL A 105 8.29 8.00 -6.32
N LEU A 106 8.58 6.74 -6.64
CA LEU A 106 9.86 6.35 -7.24
C LEU A 106 10.03 6.91 -8.66
N GLY A 107 8.94 6.99 -9.44
CA GLY A 107 8.99 7.57 -10.78
C GLY A 107 9.18 9.08 -10.78
N ALA A 108 8.59 9.80 -9.81
CA ALA A 108 8.66 11.26 -9.76
C ALA A 108 9.86 11.79 -8.97
N CYS A 109 10.32 11.06 -7.95
CA CYS A 109 11.36 11.46 -7.01
C CYS A 109 12.63 10.62 -7.14
N ASP A 110 12.95 10.20 -8.37
CA ASP A 110 14.17 9.43 -8.63
C ASP A 110 15.43 10.17 -8.15
N GLY A 111 16.31 9.43 -7.47
CA GLY A 111 17.54 9.95 -6.84
C GLY A 111 17.33 10.92 -5.67
N ARG A 112 16.10 11.10 -5.15
CA ARG A 112 15.80 12.02 -4.05
C ARG A 112 15.90 11.33 -2.70
N ILE A 113 16.49 12.00 -1.71
CA ILE A 113 16.60 11.45 -0.34
C ILE A 113 15.27 11.45 0.42
N GLY A 114 14.22 12.04 -0.17
CA GLY A 114 12.88 12.05 0.40
C GLY A 114 11.81 12.31 -0.66
N GLY A 115 10.67 11.66 -0.46
CA GLY A 115 9.55 11.71 -1.38
C GLY A 115 8.25 11.32 -0.69
N ARG A 116 7.16 11.96 -1.11
CA ARG A 116 5.80 11.68 -0.66
C ARG A 116 4.87 11.55 -1.85
N SER A 117 4.14 10.43 -1.94
CA SER A 117 3.02 10.27 -2.86
C SER A 117 1.74 10.12 -2.06
N VAL A 118 0.80 11.04 -2.27
CA VAL A 118 -0.55 11.01 -1.70
C VAL A 118 -1.51 10.65 -2.83
N LEU A 119 -2.08 9.45 -2.78
CA LEU A 119 -3.17 9.02 -3.66
C LEU A 119 -4.52 9.27 -2.99
N TYR A 120 -5.62 8.90 -3.64
CA TYR A 120 -6.93 9.10 -3.04
C TYR A 120 -7.14 8.28 -1.78
N ASP A 121 -6.79 6.99 -1.82
CA ASP A 121 -7.02 6.06 -0.72
C ASP A 121 -5.77 5.63 0.05
N CYS A 122 -4.60 6.15 -0.27
CA CYS A 122 -3.38 5.82 0.47
C CYS A 122 -2.29 6.88 0.30
N THR A 123 -1.27 6.80 1.17
CA THR A 123 -0.09 7.64 1.13
C THR A 123 1.16 6.80 1.42
N VAL A 124 2.27 7.18 0.78
CA VAL A 124 3.61 6.69 1.09
C VAL A 124 4.54 7.90 1.21
N ARG A 125 5.33 7.95 2.28
CA ARG A 125 6.39 8.93 2.48
C ARG A 125 7.67 8.25 2.92
N TYR A 126 8.79 8.68 2.38
CA TYR A 126 10.11 8.30 2.85
C TYR A 126 11.01 9.53 2.99
N GLU A 127 11.97 9.46 3.91
CA GLU A 127 13.02 10.47 4.10
C GLU A 127 14.30 9.77 4.61
N GLN A 128 15.45 10.42 4.42
CA GLN A 128 16.74 9.99 5.00
C GLN A 128 16.91 10.45 6.47
N TYR A 129 15.95 11.18 7.00
CA TYR A 129 15.92 11.66 8.39
C TYR A 129 14.57 11.34 9.05
N PRO A 130 14.51 11.26 10.38
CA PRO A 130 13.24 11.10 11.09
C PRO A 130 12.26 12.23 10.76
N PHE A 131 10.97 11.90 10.69
CA PHE A 131 9.89 12.86 10.44
C PHE A 131 8.61 12.46 11.16
N ASP A 132 7.79 13.49 11.42
CA ASP A 132 6.39 13.35 11.82
C ASP A 132 5.49 13.73 10.63
N ASP A 133 4.23 13.26 10.62
CA ASP A 133 3.17 13.65 9.68
C ASP A 133 2.00 14.32 10.39
#